data_AF-A0A167ID60-F1
#
_entry.id   AF-A0A167ID60-F1
#
_cell.length_a   1.000
_cell.length_b   1.000
_cell.length_c   1.000
_cell.angle_alpha   90.00
_cell.angle_beta   90.00
_cell.angle_gamma   90.00
#
_symmetry.space_group_name_H-M   'P 1'
#
loop_
_entity.id
_entity.type
_entity.pdbx_description
1 polymer ?
#
loop_
_entity_poly.entity_id
_entity_poly.type
_entity_poly.pdbx_seq_one_letter_code
_entity_poly.pdbx_strand_id
1 'polypeptide(L)'
;MSAHQPVLPAKEIELVRSRDFEKADALLAGFAAAGPIKTYALVREIRPAGGPTKVVRDAQIPAQDWERIVASKKIQAALDGGTVRLEGSLLQGGTPSVLITGISFSEAALIKVLDRYCVDSPVGVSKQSSGCDAHATTKGIAPSIAASEAKKGGVQPIRPGDLTAPVAQTEQATGLGRTTIDKLMRDGTLVRKKVGRRTPITVESIERLVGAKVA
;
A
#
# COMPACT_ATOMS: atom_id res chain seq x y z
N MET A 1 4.48 -27.76 -2.37
CA MET A 1 4.93 -26.36 -2.11
C MET A 1 5.40 -25.80 -3.43
N SER A 2 4.76 -24.75 -3.97
CA SER A 2 5.12 -24.19 -5.29
C SER A 2 6.50 -23.57 -5.21
N ALA A 3 7.43 -24.04 -6.05
CA ALA A 3 8.77 -23.50 -6.14
C ALA A 3 8.68 -22.01 -6.52
N HIS A 4 9.27 -21.15 -5.70
CA HIS A 4 9.34 -19.74 -5.99
C HIS A 4 10.21 -19.56 -7.24
N GLN A 5 9.65 -19.02 -8.32
CA GLN A 5 10.44 -18.55 -9.46
C GLN A 5 10.76 -17.08 -9.22
N PRO A 6 11.98 -16.74 -8.77
CA PRO A 6 12.37 -15.34 -8.59
C PRO A 6 12.47 -14.67 -9.96
N VAL A 7 11.71 -13.59 -10.14
CA VAL A 7 11.83 -12.74 -11.33
C VAL A 7 12.65 -11.51 -10.99
N LEU A 8 13.57 -11.16 -11.88
CA LEU A 8 14.39 -9.96 -11.76
C LEU A 8 13.52 -8.71 -11.94
N PRO A 9 13.80 -7.62 -11.21
CA PRO A 9 12.91 -6.47 -11.23
C PRO A 9 12.85 -5.78 -12.61
N ALA A 10 13.86 -5.92 -13.47
CA ALA A 10 13.82 -5.45 -14.85
C ALA A 10 12.63 -6.03 -15.65
N LYS A 11 12.38 -7.34 -15.51
CA LYS A 11 11.26 -8.02 -16.18
C LYS A 11 9.90 -7.62 -15.57
N GLU A 12 9.88 -7.27 -14.29
CA GLU A 12 8.68 -6.75 -13.64
C GLU A 12 8.36 -5.30 -14.01
N ILE A 13 9.38 -4.46 -14.16
CA ILE A 13 9.22 -3.10 -14.67
C ILE A 13 8.63 -3.14 -16.08
N GLU A 14 9.08 -4.08 -16.94
CA GLU A 14 8.47 -4.31 -18.25
C GLU A 14 6.99 -4.71 -18.14
N LEU A 15 6.64 -5.62 -17.23
CA LEU A 15 5.26 -6.01 -16.96
C LEU A 15 4.39 -4.82 -16.53
N VAL A 16 4.90 -3.95 -15.66
CA VAL A 16 4.15 -2.77 -15.19
C VAL A 16 4.07 -1.68 -16.26
N ARG A 17 5.15 -1.46 -17.02
CA ARG A 17 5.18 -0.50 -18.15
C ARG A 17 4.29 -0.93 -19.30
N SER A 18 4.15 -2.24 -19.55
CA SER A 18 3.23 -2.77 -20.56
C SER A 18 1.75 -2.51 -20.24
N ARG A 19 1.45 -1.97 -19.05
CA ARG A 19 0.11 -1.53 -18.62
C ARG A 19 0.00 0.00 -18.44
N ASP A 20 0.82 0.79 -19.14
CA ASP A 20 0.77 2.27 -19.21
C ASP A 20 1.01 3.04 -17.90
N PHE A 21 1.78 2.49 -16.96
CA PHE A 21 2.14 3.20 -15.74
C PHE A 21 3.50 3.92 -15.87
N GLU A 22 3.49 5.26 -15.96
CA GLU A 22 4.71 6.08 -16.02
C GLU A 22 5.60 5.99 -14.75
N LYS A 23 5.06 5.49 -13.62
CA LYS A 23 5.78 5.37 -12.34
C LYS A 23 5.77 3.95 -11.77
N ALA A 24 6.04 2.97 -12.63
CA ALA A 24 6.13 1.55 -12.28
C ALA A 24 6.96 1.28 -11.01
N ASP A 25 8.11 1.95 -10.89
CA ASP A 25 9.08 1.75 -9.80
C ASP A 25 8.52 2.12 -8.43
N ALA A 26 7.81 3.25 -8.35
CA ALA A 26 7.21 3.74 -7.12
C ALA A 26 6.03 2.86 -6.68
N LEU A 27 5.29 2.31 -7.65
CA LEU A 27 4.15 1.44 -7.42
C LEU A 27 4.60 0.05 -6.92
N LEU A 28 5.61 -0.54 -7.55
CA LEU A 28 6.23 -1.79 -7.09
C LEU A 28 6.80 -1.65 -5.68
N ALA A 29 7.55 -0.59 -5.41
CA ALA A 29 8.09 -0.33 -4.08
C ALA A 29 6.98 -0.07 -3.05
N GLY A 30 5.90 0.62 -3.44
CA GLY A 30 4.72 0.84 -2.61
C GLY A 30 4.02 -0.47 -2.23
N PHE A 31 3.85 -1.39 -3.18
CA PHE A 31 3.28 -2.70 -2.90
C PHE A 31 4.23 -3.61 -2.10
N ALA A 32 5.54 -3.58 -2.35
CA ALA A 32 6.50 -4.32 -1.54
C ALA A 32 6.53 -3.81 -0.09
N ALA A 33 6.50 -2.48 0.11
CA ALA A 33 6.37 -1.86 1.42
C ALA A 33 5.01 -2.17 2.06
N ALA A 34 3.94 -2.23 1.27
CA ALA A 34 2.60 -2.55 1.75
C ALA A 34 2.47 -4.00 2.24
N GLY A 35 3.25 -4.94 1.69
CA GLY A 35 3.18 -6.36 1.98
C GLY A 35 2.33 -7.26 1.05
N PRO A 36 1.49 -6.78 0.10
CA PRO A 36 0.77 -7.68 -0.81
C PRO A 36 1.69 -8.42 -1.79
N ILE A 37 2.88 -7.91 -2.08
CA ILE A 37 3.88 -8.60 -2.90
C ILE A 37 5.04 -9.04 -2.00
N LYS A 38 5.38 -10.32 -2.07
CA LYS A 38 6.58 -10.84 -1.41
C LYS A 38 7.79 -10.56 -2.28
N THR A 39 8.84 -10.08 -1.64
CA THR A 39 10.13 -9.77 -2.24
C THR A 39 11.22 -10.54 -1.52
N TYR A 40 12.26 -10.89 -2.26
CA TYR A 40 13.34 -11.75 -1.81
C TYR A 40 14.66 -11.11 -2.17
N ALA A 41 15.65 -11.32 -1.32
CA ALA A 41 17.03 -10.92 -1.56
C ALA A 41 17.88 -12.18 -1.67
N LEU A 42 18.77 -12.20 -2.67
CA LEU A 42 19.81 -13.22 -2.77
C LEU A 42 20.66 -13.25 -1.49
N VAL A 43 21.02 -12.08 -0.98
CA VAL A 43 21.75 -11.94 0.28
C VAL A 43 21.19 -10.76 1.09
N ARG A 44 20.92 -11.00 2.37
CA ARG A 44 20.58 -9.99 3.36
C ARG A 44 21.54 -10.06 4.54
N GLU A 45 22.36 -9.03 4.72
CA GLU A 45 23.22 -8.85 5.89
C GLU A 45 22.55 -7.90 6.88
N ILE A 46 22.53 -8.27 8.16
CA ILE A 46 21.91 -7.51 9.23
C ILE A 46 23.00 -7.23 10.27
N ARG A 47 23.28 -5.95 10.51
CA ARG A 47 24.31 -5.46 11.42
C ARG A 47 23.65 -4.71 12.58
N PRO A 48 23.33 -5.39 13.69
CA PRO A 48 22.82 -4.73 14.90
C PRO A 48 23.92 -3.92 15.60
N ALA A 49 23.54 -2.83 16.27
CA ALA A 49 24.48 -2.05 17.07
C ALA A 49 24.98 -2.85 18.28
N GLY A 50 26.28 -3.11 18.34
CA GLY A 50 26.94 -3.84 19.43
C GLY A 50 26.76 -5.36 19.41
N GLY A 51 26.32 -5.94 18.28
CA GLY A 51 26.12 -7.39 18.14
C GLY A 51 26.76 -7.99 16.88
N PRO A 52 26.73 -9.33 16.74
CA PRO A 52 27.31 -10.00 15.59
C PRO A 52 26.50 -9.71 14.30
N THR A 53 27.20 -9.64 13.18
CA THR A 53 26.56 -9.53 11.86
C THR A 53 25.90 -10.86 11.50
N LYS A 54 24.64 -10.81 11.07
CA LYS A 54 23.89 -11.97 10.58
C LYS A 54 23.75 -11.89 9.06
N VAL A 55 24.16 -12.94 8.36
CA VAL A 55 23.99 -13.07 6.91
C VAL A 55 22.94 -14.14 6.63
N VAL A 56 21.94 -13.80 5.82
CA VAL A 56 20.87 -14.71 5.40
C VAL A 56 20.82 -14.72 3.88
N ARG A 57 20.90 -15.91 3.27
CA ARG A 57 20.75 -16.09 1.82
C ARG A 57 19.30 -16.40 1.48
N ASP A 58 18.88 -16.03 0.28
CA ASP A 58 17.53 -16.23 -0.26
C ASP A 58 16.44 -15.78 0.72
N ALA A 59 16.68 -14.62 1.34
CA ALA A 59 15.89 -14.13 2.45
C ALA A 59 14.70 -13.32 1.93
N GLN A 60 13.51 -13.56 2.50
CA GLN A 60 12.41 -12.64 2.30
C GLN A 60 12.77 -11.26 2.87
N ILE A 61 12.54 -10.20 2.10
CA ILE A 61 12.75 -8.82 2.53
C ILE A 61 11.52 -8.38 3.34
N PRO A 62 11.68 -8.01 4.63
CA PRO A 62 10.57 -7.54 5.43
C PRO A 62 10.00 -6.21 4.91
N ALA A 63 8.70 -5.99 5.11
CA ALA A 63 8.03 -4.74 4.74
C ALA A 63 8.71 -3.50 5.37
N GLN A 64 9.24 -3.62 6.60
CA GLN A 64 9.94 -2.54 7.29
C GLN A 64 11.24 -2.12 6.57
N ASP A 65 11.94 -3.07 5.95
CA ASP A 65 13.12 -2.75 5.16
C ASP A 65 12.73 -2.04 3.87
N TRP A 66 11.62 -2.44 3.22
CA TRP A 66 11.08 -1.71 2.06
C TRP A 66 10.60 -0.31 2.40
N GLU A 67 9.92 -0.11 3.53
CA GLU A 67 9.57 1.22 4.02
C GLU A 67 10.82 2.11 4.17
N ARG A 68 11.93 1.53 4.65
CA ARG A 68 13.23 2.24 4.73
C ARG A 68 13.85 2.50 3.36
N ILE A 69 13.75 1.59 2.39
CA ILE A 69 14.22 1.78 1.01
C ILE A 69 13.49 2.97 0.39
N VAL A 70 12.16 3.01 0.51
CA VAL A 70 11.30 4.10 0.01
C VAL A 70 11.66 5.42 0.70
N ALA A 71 11.74 5.43 2.04
CA ALA A 71 12.08 6.62 2.81
C ALA A 71 13.49 7.15 2.48
N SER A 72 14.44 6.25 2.19
CA SER A 72 15.82 6.60 1.83
C SER A 72 15.97 6.97 0.35
N LYS A 73 14.89 6.98 -0.44
CA LYS A 73 14.89 7.22 -1.89
C LYS A 73 15.83 6.28 -2.67
N LYS A 74 16.01 5.04 -2.20
CA LYS A 74 16.88 4.02 -2.83
C LYS A 74 16.11 3.02 -3.70
N ILE A 75 14.93 3.41 -4.18
CA ILE A 75 14.04 2.54 -4.96
C ILE A 75 14.73 2.07 -6.25
N GLN A 76 15.38 2.97 -6.99
CA GLN A 76 16.04 2.60 -8.25
C GLN A 76 17.15 1.57 -8.01
N ALA A 77 18.02 1.79 -7.02
CA ALA A 77 19.08 0.85 -6.66
C ALA A 77 18.54 -0.52 -6.21
N ALA A 78 17.32 -0.56 -5.64
CA ALA A 78 16.65 -1.79 -5.28
C ALA A 78 16.14 -2.55 -6.51
N LEU A 79 15.61 -1.83 -7.50
CA LEU A 79 15.01 -2.41 -8.70
C LEU A 79 16.03 -2.71 -9.81
N ASP A 80 17.19 -2.06 -9.82
CA ASP A 80 18.28 -2.40 -10.74
C ASP A 80 18.95 -3.75 -10.39
N GLY A 81 18.48 -4.44 -9.35
CA GLY A 81 19.08 -5.69 -8.85
C GLY A 81 20.41 -5.47 -8.12
N GLY A 82 20.76 -4.21 -7.86
CA GLY A 82 22.00 -3.82 -7.18
C GLY A 82 21.99 -4.09 -5.68
N THR A 83 22.93 -3.46 -4.98
CA THR A 83 23.07 -3.55 -3.53
C THR A 83 22.47 -2.31 -2.86
N VAL A 84 21.53 -2.50 -1.95
CA VAL A 84 20.91 -1.44 -1.16
C VAL A 84 21.40 -1.50 0.28
N ARG A 85 22.04 -0.41 0.72
CA ARG A 85 22.45 -0.21 2.11
C ARG A 85 21.46 0.66 2.85
N LEU A 86 20.90 0.16 3.94
CA LEU A 86 20.01 0.87 4.86
C LEU A 86 20.75 1.15 6.16
N GLU A 87 20.93 2.42 6.50
CA GLU A 87 21.60 2.80 7.75
C GLU A 87 20.69 2.58 8.95
N GLY A 88 21.23 1.92 9.97
CA GLY A 88 20.61 1.70 11.26
C GLY A 88 20.92 2.79 12.27
N SER A 89 20.36 2.65 13.46
CA SER A 89 20.72 3.44 14.63
C SER A 89 22.00 2.91 15.26
N LEU A 90 22.87 3.82 15.72
CA LEU A 90 24.07 3.50 16.48
C LEU A 90 23.78 3.19 17.95
N LEU A 91 22.57 3.46 18.43
CA LEU A 91 22.17 3.18 19.80
C LEU A 91 22.02 1.68 20.00
N GLN A 92 22.48 1.16 21.15
CA GLN A 92 22.32 -0.23 21.51
C GLN A 92 20.82 -0.60 21.56
N GLY A 93 20.43 -1.66 20.85
CA GLY A 93 19.02 -2.04 20.67
C GLY A 93 18.25 -1.21 19.62
N GLY A 94 18.92 -0.30 18.92
CA GLY A 94 18.36 0.46 17.80
C GLY A 94 18.14 -0.37 16.54
N THR A 95 17.52 0.24 15.53
CA THR A 95 17.29 -0.40 14.22
C THR A 95 18.61 -0.82 13.59
N PRO A 96 18.75 -2.07 13.10
CA PRO A 96 20.01 -2.52 12.53
C PRO A 96 20.29 -1.88 11.18
N SER A 97 21.57 -1.74 10.85
CA SER A 97 21.99 -1.49 9.47
C SER A 97 21.78 -2.76 8.65
N VAL A 98 21.26 -2.62 7.43
CA VAL A 98 20.93 -3.76 6.57
C VAL A 98 21.56 -3.57 5.20
N LEU A 99 22.22 -4.61 4.69
CA LEU A 99 22.69 -4.68 3.31
C LEU A 99 21.85 -5.72 2.57
N ILE A 100 21.21 -5.31 1.49
CA ILE A 100 20.33 -6.15 0.68
C ILE A 100 20.93 -6.23 -0.72
N THR A 101 21.14 -7.43 -1.24
CA THR A 101 21.71 -7.65 -2.58
C THR A 101 20.84 -8.61 -3.38
N GLY A 102 20.65 -8.31 -4.67
CA GLY A 102 19.92 -9.18 -5.59
C GLY A 102 18.44 -9.28 -5.24
N ILE A 103 17.74 -8.15 -5.29
CA ILE A 103 16.30 -8.10 -5.02
C ILE A 103 15.55 -8.76 -6.17
N SER A 104 14.59 -9.60 -5.82
CA SER A 104 13.67 -10.27 -6.73
C SER A 104 12.27 -10.28 -6.13
N PHE A 105 11.29 -10.55 -6.98
CA PHE A 105 9.89 -10.46 -6.64
C PHE A 105 9.17 -11.76 -7.00
N SER A 106 8.02 -11.95 -6.36
CA SER A 106 7.14 -13.06 -6.67
C SER A 106 6.21 -12.70 -7.82
N GLU A 107 6.52 -13.18 -9.02
CA GLU A 107 5.74 -12.92 -10.25
C GLU A 107 4.25 -13.24 -10.06
N ALA A 108 3.93 -14.39 -9.46
CA ALA A 108 2.55 -14.79 -9.20
C ALA A 108 1.82 -13.84 -8.22
N ALA A 109 2.53 -13.24 -7.25
CA ALA A 109 1.95 -12.25 -6.36
C ALA A 109 1.80 -10.90 -7.07
N LEU A 110 2.77 -10.51 -7.90
CA LEU A 110 2.69 -9.29 -8.69
C LEU A 110 1.52 -9.34 -9.67
N ILE A 111 1.38 -10.42 -10.45
CA ILE A 111 0.27 -10.58 -11.42
C ILE A 111 -1.08 -10.45 -10.70
N LYS A 112 -1.26 -11.08 -9.54
CA LYS A 112 -2.49 -10.96 -8.75
C LYS A 112 -2.76 -9.53 -8.28
N VAL A 113 -1.72 -8.79 -7.91
CA VAL A 113 -1.83 -7.40 -7.48
C VAL A 113 -2.16 -6.51 -8.68
N LEU A 114 -1.50 -6.70 -9.82
CA LEU A 114 -1.77 -5.96 -11.05
C LEU A 114 -3.19 -6.23 -11.57
N ASP A 115 -3.65 -7.48 -11.58
CA ASP A 115 -5.00 -7.82 -12.00
C ASP A 115 -6.07 -7.34 -10.99
N ARG A 116 -5.71 -7.08 -9.73
CA ARG A 116 -6.67 -6.59 -8.73
C ARG A 116 -6.78 -5.08 -8.69
N TYR A 117 -5.63 -4.40 -8.74
CA TYR A 117 -5.50 -2.95 -8.53
C TYR A 117 -5.27 -2.17 -9.82
N CYS A 118 -5.04 -2.85 -10.96
CA CYS A 118 -4.73 -2.21 -12.24
C CYS A 118 -5.66 -2.63 -13.40
N VAL A 119 -6.86 -3.19 -13.13
CA VAL A 119 -7.80 -3.62 -14.20
C VAL A 119 -8.62 -2.49 -14.81
N ASP A 120 -8.68 -1.30 -14.23
CA ASP A 120 -9.43 -0.18 -14.83
C ASP A 120 -8.53 1.03 -15.09
N SER A 121 -7.66 0.92 -16.10
CA SER A 121 -7.29 2.10 -16.88
C SER A 121 -8.20 2.10 -18.12
N PRO A 122 -9.24 2.96 -18.19
CA PRO A 122 -10.03 3.06 -19.40
C PRO A 122 -9.16 3.70 -20.48
N VAL A 123 -8.57 2.86 -21.31
CA VAL A 123 -8.03 3.25 -22.61
C VAL A 123 -9.19 3.79 -23.44
N GLY A 124 -9.21 5.13 -23.56
CA GLY A 124 -9.69 5.91 -24.71
C GLY A 124 -11.07 5.60 -25.31
N VAL A 125 -12.02 6.53 -25.09
CA VAL A 125 -12.92 6.95 -26.17
C VAL A 125 -12.96 8.48 -26.22
N SER A 126 -12.40 9.01 -27.29
CA SER A 126 -12.58 10.37 -27.79
C SER A 126 -14.05 10.65 -28.11
N LYS A 127 -14.60 11.79 -27.65
CA LYS A 127 -15.36 12.74 -28.49
C LYS A 127 -15.65 14.06 -27.76
N GLN A 128 -15.42 15.14 -28.49
CA GLN A 128 -15.75 16.52 -28.18
C GLN A 128 -17.24 16.75 -27.90
N SER A 129 -17.53 17.68 -26.98
CA SER A 129 -18.44 18.85 -27.12
C SER A 129 -18.46 19.52 -25.73
N SER A 130 -17.75 20.62 -25.48
CA SER A 130 -17.99 22.00 -25.93
C SER A 130 -19.44 22.44 -25.86
N GLY A 131 -19.74 23.17 -24.78
CA GLY A 131 -20.62 24.34 -24.78
C GLY A 131 -22.13 24.11 -24.65
N CYS A 132 -22.71 24.49 -23.51
CA CYS A 132 -23.71 25.56 -23.46
C CYS A 132 -24.08 25.92 -22.01
N ASP A 133 -23.96 27.22 -21.72
CA ASP A 133 -24.53 27.90 -20.56
C ASP A 133 -26.06 27.83 -20.55
N ALA A 134 -26.67 27.82 -19.35
CA ALA A 134 -27.90 28.55 -19.10
C ALA A 134 -28.14 28.75 -17.58
N HIS A 135 -28.20 30.02 -17.19
CA HIS A 135 -28.71 30.54 -15.92
C HIS A 135 -30.16 30.10 -15.61
N ALA A 136 -30.50 29.92 -14.33
CA ALA A 136 -31.76 30.46 -13.77
C ALA A 136 -31.76 30.50 -12.23
N THR A 137 -32.09 31.68 -11.72
CA THR A 137 -32.30 32.09 -10.34
C THR A 137 -33.63 31.56 -9.78
N THR A 138 -33.75 31.41 -8.44
CA THR A 138 -34.70 32.14 -7.53
C THR A 138 -35.26 31.28 -6.37
N LYS A 139 -35.09 31.81 -5.13
CA LYS A 139 -35.86 31.74 -3.86
C LYS A 139 -36.87 30.59 -3.69
N GLY A 140 -36.99 29.88 -2.56
CA GLY A 140 -36.71 30.18 -1.15
C GLY A 140 -37.82 29.51 -0.31
N ILE A 141 -37.55 29.18 0.95
CA ILE A 141 -38.45 29.10 2.14
C ILE A 141 -37.79 28.14 3.15
N ALA A 142 -37.37 28.72 4.28
CA ALA A 142 -37.15 27.98 5.53
C ALA A 142 -38.48 27.94 6.31
N PRO A 143 -38.63 27.02 7.27
CA PRO A 143 -38.44 27.49 8.64
C PRO A 143 -37.60 26.56 9.52
N SER A 144 -37.01 27.25 10.50
CA SER A 144 -36.18 26.83 11.62
C SER A 144 -36.84 25.82 12.55
N ILE A 145 -36.09 24.78 12.95
CA ILE A 145 -36.07 24.29 14.34
C ILE A 145 -34.61 24.01 14.71
N ALA A 146 -34.16 24.70 15.75
CA ALA A 146 -32.84 24.57 16.35
C ALA A 146 -32.72 23.26 17.16
N ALA A 147 -31.63 22.53 16.93
CA ALA A 147 -30.91 21.83 17.98
C ALA A 147 -29.49 21.52 17.47
N SER A 148 -28.52 21.88 18.30
CA SER A 148 -27.08 21.67 18.19
C SER A 148 -26.68 20.35 17.54
N GLU A 149 -25.69 20.38 16.64
CA GLU A 149 -24.40 19.72 16.86
C GLU A 149 -23.43 19.97 15.71
N ALA A 150 -22.15 20.07 16.09
CA ALA A 150 -21.05 20.54 15.28
C ALA A 150 -20.82 19.72 14.01
N LYS A 151 -20.40 20.44 12.95
CA LYS A 151 -19.87 19.96 11.66
C LYS A 151 -19.31 18.53 11.71
N LYS A 152 -20.11 17.52 11.30
CA LYS A 152 -19.57 16.24 10.81
C LYS A 152 -18.83 16.51 9.51
N GLY A 153 -17.52 16.73 9.59
CA GLY A 153 -16.66 16.56 8.42
C GLY A 153 -16.85 15.14 7.92
N GLY A 154 -17.50 14.99 6.77
CA GLY A 154 -17.75 13.68 6.17
C GLY A 154 -16.42 12.94 6.03
N VAL A 155 -16.36 11.72 6.59
CA VAL A 155 -15.23 10.83 6.37
C VAL A 155 -15.19 10.57 4.86
N GLN A 156 -14.05 10.84 4.22
CA GLN A 156 -13.91 10.56 2.79
C GLN A 156 -13.92 9.05 2.57
N PRO A 157 -14.63 8.52 1.56
CA PRO A 157 -14.55 7.11 1.17
C PRO A 157 -13.10 6.66 0.90
N ILE A 158 -12.84 5.37 1.02
CA ILE A 158 -11.57 4.76 0.61
C ILE A 158 -11.42 4.97 -0.90
N ARG A 159 -10.30 5.52 -1.36
CA ARG A 159 -10.10 5.81 -2.78
C ARG A 159 -9.62 4.56 -3.53
N PRO A 160 -9.97 4.39 -4.82
CA PRO A 160 -9.34 3.40 -5.66
C PRO A 160 -7.81 3.54 -5.62
N GLY A 161 -7.11 2.47 -5.24
CA GLY A 161 -5.65 2.45 -5.08
C GLY A 161 -5.13 2.65 -3.65
N ASP A 162 -5.98 2.98 -2.67
CA ASP A 162 -5.58 3.04 -1.26
C ASP A 162 -5.28 1.62 -0.72
N LEU A 163 -4.11 1.45 -0.12
CA LEU A 163 -3.65 0.16 0.41
C LEU A 163 -4.07 -0.07 1.87
N THR A 164 -4.30 1.01 2.59
CA THR A 164 -4.69 0.99 4.01
C THR A 164 -5.70 2.09 4.30
N ALA A 165 -6.68 1.79 5.13
CA ALA A 165 -7.71 2.72 5.56
C ALA A 165 -7.67 2.96 7.08
N PRO A 166 -7.88 4.18 7.57
CA PRO A 166 -8.16 4.43 8.97
C PRO A 166 -9.53 3.82 9.34
N VAL A 167 -9.71 3.59 10.64
CA VAL A 167 -10.90 2.94 11.19
C VAL A 167 -12.19 3.67 10.78
N ALA A 168 -12.21 5.00 10.80
CA ALA A 168 -13.40 5.75 10.42
C ALA A 168 -13.86 5.45 8.98
N GLN A 169 -12.91 5.22 8.06
CA GLN A 169 -13.23 4.78 6.70
C GLN A 169 -13.69 3.33 6.66
N THR A 170 -13.14 2.47 7.53
CA THR A 170 -13.60 1.09 7.69
C THR A 170 -15.03 1.01 8.23
N GLU A 171 -15.42 1.87 9.17
CA GLU A 171 -16.80 2.00 9.66
C GLU A 171 -17.75 2.32 8.52
N GLN A 172 -17.38 3.32 7.70
CA GLN A 172 -18.18 3.72 6.55
C GLN A 172 -18.30 2.62 5.49
N ALA A 173 -17.19 1.91 5.21
CA ALA A 173 -17.15 0.85 4.21
C ALA A 173 -17.91 -0.43 4.61
N THR A 174 -17.85 -0.79 5.89
CA THR A 174 -18.44 -2.04 6.41
C THR A 174 -19.85 -1.84 6.97
N GLY A 175 -20.23 -0.60 7.29
CA GLY A 175 -21.44 -0.30 8.06
C GLY A 175 -21.38 -0.79 9.52
N LEU A 176 -20.23 -1.28 9.99
CA LEU A 176 -20.06 -1.81 11.34
C LEU A 176 -19.59 -0.72 12.30
N GLY A 177 -20.09 -0.76 13.54
CA GLY A 177 -19.65 0.16 14.59
C GLY A 177 -18.21 -0.11 15.07
N ARG A 178 -17.58 0.94 15.64
CA ARG A 178 -16.21 0.92 16.19
C ARG A 178 -15.88 -0.30 17.02
N THR A 179 -16.76 -0.67 17.96
CA THR A 179 -16.56 -1.79 18.88
C THR A 179 -16.46 -3.13 18.14
N THR A 180 -17.24 -3.32 17.09
CA THR A 180 -17.22 -4.53 16.26
C THR A 180 -15.95 -4.58 15.44
N ILE A 181 -15.53 -3.46 14.87
CA ILE A 181 -14.25 -3.36 14.16
C ILE A 181 -13.07 -3.65 15.09
N ASP A 182 -13.10 -3.14 16.32
CA ASP A 182 -12.07 -3.40 17.34
C ASP A 182 -12.02 -4.87 17.76
N LYS A 183 -13.17 -5.54 17.78
CA LYS A 183 -13.26 -6.99 18.01
C LYS A 183 -12.66 -7.75 16.82
N LEU A 184 -13.05 -7.42 15.59
CA LEU A 184 -12.52 -8.05 14.38
C LEU A 184 -11.01 -7.83 14.20
N MET A 185 -10.48 -6.70 14.68
CA MET A 185 -9.04 -6.45 14.72
C MET A 185 -8.32 -7.28 15.79
N ARG A 186 -8.99 -7.58 16.92
CA ARG A 186 -8.46 -8.47 17.97
C ARG A 186 -8.48 -9.92 17.52
N ASP A 187 -9.55 -10.33 16.85
CA ASP A 187 -9.77 -11.69 16.37
C ASP A 187 -8.95 -12.00 15.10
N GLY A 188 -8.34 -10.99 14.48
CA GLY A 188 -7.44 -11.13 13.33
C GLY A 188 -8.13 -11.11 11.97
N THR A 189 -9.46 -11.03 11.93
CA THR A 189 -10.26 -10.90 10.71
C THR A 189 -9.96 -9.60 9.97
N LEU A 190 -9.81 -8.49 10.69
CA LEU A 190 -9.31 -7.22 10.16
C LEU A 190 -7.82 -7.10 10.47
N VAL A 191 -7.00 -7.03 9.41
CA VAL A 191 -5.55 -7.01 9.54
C VAL A 191 -5.10 -5.56 9.70
N ARG A 192 -4.59 -5.27 10.90
CA ARG A 192 -3.99 -3.97 11.25
C ARG A 192 -2.54 -3.92 10.80
N LYS A 193 -2.16 -2.79 10.20
CA LYS A 193 -0.78 -2.50 9.82
C LYS A 193 -0.30 -1.27 10.55
N LYS A 194 0.85 -1.35 11.22
CA LYS A 194 1.47 -0.20 11.86
C LYS A 194 2.19 0.63 10.80
N VAL A 195 1.77 1.88 10.61
CA VAL A 195 2.38 2.86 9.70
C VAL A 195 2.78 4.07 10.54
N GLY A 196 4.06 4.12 10.91
CA GLY A 196 4.57 5.13 11.85
C GLY A 196 3.88 5.08 13.21
N ARG A 197 3.19 6.16 13.59
CA ARG A 197 2.41 6.27 14.84
C ARG A 197 0.96 5.79 14.73
N ARG A 198 0.48 5.52 13.51
CA ARG A 198 -0.90 5.09 13.25
C ARG A 198 -0.96 3.60 13.00
N THR A 199 -2.13 3.01 13.25
CA THR A 199 -2.39 1.59 12.98
C THR A 199 -3.60 1.48 12.06
N PRO A 200 -3.48 1.86 10.78
CA PRO A 200 -4.55 1.66 9.80
C PRO A 200 -4.83 0.18 9.54
N ILE A 201 -6.00 -0.10 8.97
CA ILE A 201 -6.49 -1.42 8.59
C ILE A 201 -6.21 -1.64 7.11
N THR A 202 -5.77 -2.83 6.72
CA THR A 202 -5.54 -3.15 5.30
C THR A 202 -6.86 -3.25 4.54
N VAL A 203 -6.94 -2.62 3.37
CA VAL A 203 -8.16 -2.64 2.54
C VAL A 203 -8.52 -4.07 2.15
N GLU A 204 -7.54 -4.93 1.90
CA GLU A 204 -7.77 -6.35 1.60
C GLU A 204 -8.61 -7.07 2.68
N SER A 205 -8.31 -6.83 3.95
CA SER A 205 -9.05 -7.45 5.05
C SER A 205 -10.47 -6.92 5.19
N ILE A 206 -10.69 -5.65 4.84
CA ILE A 206 -12.01 -5.01 4.81
C ILE A 206 -12.84 -5.61 3.67
N GLU A 207 -12.29 -5.71 2.48
CA GLU A 207 -12.95 -6.31 1.31
C GLU A 207 -13.28 -7.78 1.54
N ARG A 208 -12.40 -8.54 2.20
CA ARG A 208 -12.67 -9.93 2.58
C ARG A 208 -13.85 -10.05 3.55
N LEU A 209 -14.00 -9.09 4.45
CA LEU A 209 -15.09 -9.05 5.40
C LEU A 209 -16.43 -8.68 4.74
N VAL A 210 -16.40 -7.72 3.81
CA VAL A 210 -17.60 -7.23 3.11
C VAL A 210 -17.99 -8.12 1.93
N GLY A 211 -17.05 -8.90 1.40
CA GLY A 211 -17.25 -9.75 0.22
C GLY A 211 -17.29 -8.98 -1.11
N ALA A 212 -16.95 -7.69 -1.11
CA ALA A 212 -16.97 -6.80 -2.27
C ALA A 212 -15.74 -5.89 -2.28
N LYS A 213 -15.39 -5.37 -3.46
CA LYS A 213 -14.36 -4.32 -3.57
C LYS A 213 -14.87 -3.04 -2.90
N VAL A 214 -14.01 -2.41 -2.12
CA VAL A 214 -14.34 -1.21 -1.35
C VAL A 214 -13.65 -0.03 -2.04
N ALA A 215 -14.21 0.37 -3.19
CA ALA A 215 -13.77 1.49 -4.02
C ALA A 215 -14.92 1.96 -4.92
#